data_AF-A0A7V9MNV3-F1
#
_entry.id   AF-A0A7V9MNV3-F1
#
_cell.length_a   1.000
_cell.length_b   1.000
_cell.length_c   1.000
_cell.angle_alpha   90.00
_cell.angle_beta   90.00
_cell.angle_gamma   90.00
#
_symmetry.space_group_name_H-M   'P 1'
#
loop_
_entity.id
_entity.type
_entity.pdbx_description
1 polymer ?
#
loop_
_entity_poly.entity_id
_entity_poly.type
_entity_poly.pdbx_seq_one_letter_code
_entity_poly.pdbx_strand_id
1 'polypeptide(L)'
;MNYIIQKVVSSTSSAQLDFFEEFLKNKNHSLPLKLIKTIRKNKDDSSLFYASKIYGNKNEDTLKRLNQLAHHTFKLSAYLIQHFPNFLYDSLTQIDNLLFENKRQEVINKIKIVIEVGEKIEDYGFLVKLHDLVNQHFPTHSKTFSKTCFYDHVTNYNTLLTLIQKQDELVKHAINSSIQKKIKPNELVYFKSFFTNKSQSVQLIAKQSYLNVLSCFNHKEFYEKSTLELIKSTARELEKHPYLLITKYKDKILSLDYMLLKYTRLEMDEKEVNAACSKIISKWGTTTSTDANINAALFIAISIQGSYLLTNYYFNKITDPVIAKISETSELCNSLLNNVDWEKEGYLKHINLCNIYALFLILAGQQTKAIKLIEKILHEYQQKSFKKLYDGLFVALIMAYIMAKDYQGAINTYNRYKKITKEEVGILENDLVIRALYYISQIKEQQKPQYQNKLNAVMSELKKDSKLLKNYHLVKRVQSTLL
;
A
#
# COMPACT_ATOMS: atom_id res chain seq x y z
N MET A 1 -28.03 6.38 22.53
CA MET A 1 -27.24 5.63 21.52
C MET A 1 -26.58 4.38 22.10
N ASN A 2 -26.89 3.21 21.54
CA ASN A 2 -26.36 1.91 21.98
C ASN A 2 -25.07 1.48 21.25
N TYR A 3 -24.82 2.03 20.05
CA TYR A 3 -23.69 1.62 19.21
C TYR A 3 -22.73 2.78 18.96
N ILE A 4 -21.42 2.50 18.94
CA ILE A 4 -20.41 3.51 18.58
C ILE A 4 -20.69 4.11 17.19
N ILE A 5 -21.13 3.30 16.22
CA ILE A 5 -21.44 3.83 14.88
C ILE A 5 -22.59 4.86 14.89
N GLN A 6 -23.56 4.76 15.80
CA GLN A 6 -24.59 5.79 15.95
C GLN A 6 -23.96 7.11 16.43
N LYS A 7 -23.04 7.00 17.39
CA LYS A 7 -22.31 8.14 17.94
C LYS A 7 -21.45 8.79 16.87
N VAL A 8 -20.72 8.00 16.06
CA VAL A 8 -19.97 8.50 14.89
C VAL A 8 -20.89 9.26 13.93
N VAL A 9 -22.01 8.68 13.51
CA VAL A 9 -22.98 9.35 12.61
C VAL A 9 -23.50 10.66 13.22
N SER A 10 -23.75 10.70 14.52
CA SER A 10 -24.21 11.91 15.20
C SER A 10 -23.15 13.02 15.32
N SER A 11 -21.87 12.65 15.24
CA SER A 11 -20.73 13.55 15.41
C SER A 11 -20.09 13.98 14.09
N THR A 12 -20.60 13.49 12.96
CA THR A 12 -20.10 13.75 11.61
C THR A 12 -21.04 14.70 10.89
N SER A 13 -20.52 15.63 10.07
CA SER A 13 -21.38 16.51 9.27
C SER A 13 -22.11 15.77 8.15
N SER A 14 -23.24 16.32 7.71
CA SER A 14 -24.05 15.75 6.63
C SER A 14 -23.26 15.51 5.35
N ALA A 15 -22.41 16.48 4.95
CA ALA A 15 -21.59 16.37 3.74
C ALA A 15 -20.59 15.21 3.82
N GLN A 16 -19.89 15.04 4.94
CA GLN A 16 -18.97 13.93 5.16
C GLN A 16 -19.70 12.57 5.18
N LEU A 17 -20.92 12.53 5.73
CA LEU A 17 -21.75 11.33 5.69
C LEU A 17 -22.22 11.00 4.27
N ASP A 18 -22.52 11.99 3.43
CA ASP A 18 -22.89 11.76 2.03
C ASP A 18 -21.75 11.05 1.28
N PHE A 19 -20.49 11.51 1.45
CA PHE A 19 -19.31 10.83 0.91
C PHE A 19 -19.13 9.41 1.46
N PHE A 20 -19.38 9.20 2.76
CA PHE A 20 -19.29 7.87 3.34
C PHE A 20 -20.38 6.92 2.81
N GLU A 21 -21.61 7.40 2.64
CA GLU A 21 -22.69 6.63 2.02
C GLU A 21 -22.35 6.26 0.56
N GLU A 22 -21.76 7.18 -0.20
CA GLU A 22 -21.30 6.92 -1.56
C GLU A 22 -20.18 5.85 -1.58
N PHE A 23 -19.21 5.94 -0.68
CA PHE A 23 -18.18 4.92 -0.51
C PHE A 23 -18.80 3.53 -0.25
N LEU A 24 -19.75 3.44 0.68
CA LEU A 24 -20.43 2.18 1.00
C LEU A 24 -21.21 1.63 -0.21
N LYS A 25 -21.85 2.52 -0.99
CA LYS A 25 -22.55 2.15 -2.21
C LYS A 25 -21.58 1.60 -3.27
N ASN A 26 -20.49 2.30 -3.52
CA ASN A 26 -19.49 1.93 -4.55
C ASN A 26 -18.77 0.61 -4.21
N LYS A 27 -18.62 0.29 -2.92
CA LYS A 27 -18.05 -0.98 -2.44
C LYS A 27 -19.10 -2.08 -2.20
N ASN A 28 -20.35 -1.87 -2.62
CA ASN A 28 -21.46 -2.83 -2.46
C ASN A 28 -21.75 -3.24 -1.01
N HIS A 29 -21.49 -2.36 -0.04
CA HIS A 29 -21.80 -2.56 1.37
C HIS A 29 -23.26 -2.20 1.68
N SER A 30 -24.20 -3.00 1.15
CA SER A 30 -25.65 -2.74 1.21
C SER A 30 -26.23 -2.65 2.63
N LEU A 31 -25.86 -3.58 3.52
CA LEU A 31 -26.34 -3.59 4.91
C LEU A 31 -25.75 -2.42 5.74
N PRO A 32 -24.42 -2.15 5.71
CA PRO A 32 -23.86 -0.95 6.32
C PRO A 32 -24.53 0.34 5.82
N LEU A 33 -24.73 0.47 4.50
CA LEU A 33 -25.41 1.63 3.91
C LEU A 33 -26.83 1.80 4.45
N LYS A 34 -27.60 0.70 4.51
CA LYS A 34 -28.96 0.70 5.06
C LYS A 34 -28.95 1.13 6.54
N LEU A 35 -27.98 0.66 7.32
CA LEU A 35 -27.83 1.02 8.73
C LEU A 35 -27.54 2.51 8.90
N ILE A 36 -26.56 3.07 8.17
CA ILE A 36 -26.22 4.50 8.24
C ILE A 36 -27.42 5.37 7.88
N LYS A 37 -28.11 5.07 6.77
CA LYS A 37 -29.32 5.80 6.36
C LYS A 37 -30.43 5.75 7.42
N THR A 38 -30.58 4.61 8.07
CA THR A 38 -31.61 4.43 9.12
C THR A 38 -31.26 5.24 10.37
N ILE A 39 -30.00 5.23 10.81
CA ILE A 39 -29.49 6.02 11.94
C ILE A 39 -29.64 7.52 11.67
N ARG A 40 -29.33 7.97 10.45
CA ARG A 40 -29.39 9.39 10.07
C ARG A 40 -30.82 9.94 10.14
N LYS A 41 -31.82 9.14 9.74
CA LYS A 41 -33.24 9.49 9.80
C LYS A 41 -33.84 9.40 11.20
N ASN A 42 -33.44 8.39 11.98
CA ASN A 42 -33.97 8.15 13.32
C ASN A 42 -32.78 8.10 14.28
N LYS A 43 -32.36 9.28 14.74
CA LYS A 43 -31.27 9.41 15.71
C LYS A 43 -31.75 8.86 17.05
N ASP A 44 -30.87 8.17 17.78
CA ASP A 44 -31.11 7.72 19.15
C ASP A 44 -32.13 6.59 19.39
N ASP A 45 -32.54 5.88 18.34
CA ASP A 45 -33.52 4.80 18.47
C ASP A 45 -32.98 3.53 19.18
N SER A 46 -33.88 2.62 19.54
CA SER A 46 -33.51 1.37 20.23
C SER A 46 -32.88 0.33 19.30
N SER A 47 -32.08 -0.59 19.85
CA SER A 47 -31.55 -1.74 19.11
C SER A 47 -32.65 -2.59 18.46
N LEU A 48 -33.81 -2.73 19.11
CA LEU A 48 -34.98 -3.43 18.57
C LEU A 48 -35.57 -2.72 17.34
N PHE A 49 -35.59 -1.38 17.35
CA PHE A 49 -36.03 -0.60 16.20
C PHE A 49 -35.12 -0.84 15.00
N TYR A 50 -33.80 -0.72 15.18
CA TYR A 50 -32.85 -0.93 14.08
C TYR A 50 -32.86 -2.38 13.59
N ALA A 51 -32.97 -3.37 14.47
CA ALA A 51 -33.08 -4.78 14.08
C ALA A 51 -34.28 -4.99 13.13
N SER A 52 -35.44 -4.45 13.50
CA SER A 52 -36.65 -4.52 12.70
C SER A 52 -36.52 -3.80 11.36
N LYS A 53 -35.93 -2.60 11.33
CA LYS A 53 -35.76 -1.84 10.08
C LYS A 53 -34.75 -2.47 9.12
N ILE A 54 -33.67 -3.04 9.65
CA ILE A 54 -32.62 -3.63 8.83
C ILE A 54 -33.00 -5.03 8.34
N TYR A 55 -33.50 -5.90 9.23
CA TYR A 55 -33.71 -7.32 8.97
C TYR A 55 -35.17 -7.77 8.96
N GLY A 56 -36.13 -6.89 9.31
CA GLY A 56 -37.55 -7.22 9.33
C GLY A 56 -38.04 -7.98 10.58
N ASN A 57 -37.16 -8.27 11.55
CA ASN A 57 -37.49 -9.01 12.78
C ASN A 57 -36.78 -8.42 14.01
N LYS A 58 -37.18 -8.82 15.22
CA LYS A 58 -36.70 -8.33 16.52
C LYS A 58 -36.21 -9.44 17.47
N ASN A 59 -36.07 -10.69 16.99
CA ASN A 59 -35.60 -11.80 17.82
C ASN A 59 -34.11 -11.67 18.24
N GLU A 60 -33.69 -12.49 19.20
CA GLU A 60 -32.35 -12.44 19.80
C GLU A 60 -31.23 -12.65 18.76
N ASP A 61 -31.43 -13.56 17.81
CA ASP A 61 -30.49 -13.80 16.72
C ASP A 61 -30.33 -12.58 15.81
N THR A 62 -31.41 -11.86 15.54
CA THR A 62 -31.38 -10.61 14.76
C THR A 62 -30.63 -9.52 15.52
N LEU A 63 -30.76 -9.44 16.84
CA LEU A 63 -29.98 -8.52 17.66
C LEU A 63 -28.49 -8.86 17.63
N LYS A 64 -28.12 -10.14 17.70
CA LYS A 64 -26.71 -10.58 17.53
C LYS A 64 -26.15 -10.18 16.18
N ARG A 65 -26.91 -10.41 15.09
CA ARG A 65 -26.53 -9.97 13.72
C ARG A 65 -26.44 -8.44 13.60
N LEU A 66 -27.32 -7.69 14.25
CA LEU A 66 -27.25 -6.23 14.28
C LEU A 66 -25.99 -5.75 15.02
N ASN A 67 -25.62 -6.36 16.13
CA ASN A 67 -24.39 -6.01 16.87
C ASN A 67 -23.14 -6.25 16.00
N GLN A 68 -23.09 -7.39 15.29
CA GLN A 68 -22.02 -7.69 14.33
C GLN A 68 -21.99 -6.66 13.19
N LEU A 69 -23.16 -6.33 12.62
CA LEU A 69 -23.28 -5.32 11.57
C LEU A 69 -22.83 -3.93 12.06
N ALA A 70 -23.22 -3.53 13.27
CA ALA A 70 -22.83 -2.25 13.85
C ALA A 70 -21.31 -2.17 14.08
N HIS A 71 -20.69 -3.26 14.58
CA HIS A 71 -19.25 -3.35 14.73
C HIS A 71 -18.51 -3.32 13.38
N HIS A 72 -19.01 -4.06 12.39
CA HIS A 72 -18.45 -4.05 11.04
C HIS A 72 -18.57 -2.67 10.39
N THR A 73 -19.74 -2.02 10.49
CA THR A 73 -19.98 -0.67 9.96
C THR A 73 -19.09 0.36 10.67
N PHE A 74 -18.84 0.21 11.97
CA PHE A 74 -17.87 1.01 12.68
C PHE A 74 -16.44 0.83 12.14
N LYS A 75 -16.01 -0.40 11.85
CA LYS A 75 -14.71 -0.61 11.18
C LYS A 75 -14.62 0.11 9.82
N LEU A 76 -15.72 0.15 9.07
CA LEU A 76 -15.78 0.87 7.78
C LEU A 76 -15.69 2.39 7.95
N SER A 77 -15.95 2.95 9.15
CA SER A 77 -15.76 4.38 9.41
C SER A 77 -14.29 4.82 9.39
N ALA A 78 -13.35 3.87 9.23
CA ALA A 78 -11.97 4.16 8.84
C ALA A 78 -11.88 5.07 7.61
N TYR A 79 -12.86 4.98 6.69
CA TYR A 79 -13.00 5.91 5.56
C TYR A 79 -13.04 7.38 6.02
N LEU A 80 -13.86 7.70 7.03
CA LEU A 80 -13.97 9.06 7.56
C LEU A 80 -12.64 9.54 8.12
N ILE A 81 -11.88 8.69 8.80
CA ILE A 81 -10.56 9.05 9.35
C ILE A 81 -9.53 9.32 8.25
N GLN A 82 -9.53 8.50 7.20
CA GLN A 82 -8.54 8.58 6.12
C GLN A 82 -8.78 9.77 5.19
N HIS A 83 -10.05 10.19 5.02
CA HIS A 83 -10.43 11.27 4.11
C HIS A 83 -10.81 12.58 4.83
N PHE A 84 -11.29 12.49 6.08
CA PHE A 84 -11.73 13.62 6.90
C PHE A 84 -11.19 13.47 8.33
N PRO A 85 -9.86 13.49 8.55
CA PRO A 85 -9.25 13.17 9.85
C PRO A 85 -9.70 14.07 11.01
N ASN A 86 -10.31 15.23 10.72
CA ASN A 86 -10.84 16.15 11.71
C ASN A 86 -12.37 16.09 11.82
N PHE A 87 -13.06 15.04 11.35
CA PHE A 87 -14.53 15.00 11.30
C PHE A 87 -15.21 15.26 12.65
N LEU A 88 -14.56 14.91 13.78
CA LEU A 88 -15.08 15.19 15.11
C LEU A 88 -15.08 16.68 15.48
N TYR A 89 -14.26 17.52 14.84
CA TYR A 89 -14.18 18.95 15.13
C TYR A 89 -15.47 19.69 14.82
N ASP A 90 -16.28 19.20 13.88
CA ASP A 90 -17.62 19.75 13.62
C ASP A 90 -18.50 19.70 14.89
N SER A 91 -18.22 18.77 15.80
CA SER A 91 -18.92 18.68 17.07
C SER A 91 -18.49 19.76 18.08
N LEU A 92 -17.29 20.34 17.98
CA LEU A 92 -16.90 21.48 18.83
C LEU A 92 -17.78 22.69 18.50
N THR A 93 -17.93 23.00 17.22
CA THR A 93 -18.82 24.08 16.73
C THR A 93 -20.26 23.87 17.17
N GLN A 94 -20.76 22.62 17.14
CA GLN A 94 -22.10 22.30 17.63
C GLN A 94 -22.23 22.52 19.13
N ILE A 95 -21.19 22.18 19.91
CA ILE A 95 -21.16 22.43 21.35
C ILE A 95 -21.17 23.94 21.63
N ASP A 96 -20.36 24.74 20.93
CA ASP A 96 -20.33 26.19 21.08
C ASP A 96 -21.69 26.83 20.78
N ASN A 97 -22.37 26.39 19.70
CA ASN A 97 -23.71 26.86 19.38
C ASN A 97 -24.72 26.51 20.48
N LEU A 98 -24.69 25.28 21.00
CA LEU A 98 -25.57 24.87 22.10
C LEU A 98 -25.28 25.61 23.40
N LEU A 99 -24.01 25.96 23.65
CA LEU A 99 -23.60 26.82 24.77
C LEU A 99 -24.18 28.23 24.61
N PHE A 100 -24.06 28.82 23.42
CA PHE A 100 -24.65 30.13 23.10
C PHE A 100 -26.17 30.13 23.27
N GLU A 101 -26.84 29.05 22.85
CA GLU A 101 -28.28 28.84 23.02
C GLU A 101 -28.69 28.48 24.47
N ASN A 102 -27.75 28.42 25.42
CA ASN A 102 -27.97 28.04 26.82
C ASN A 102 -28.58 26.63 27.02
N LYS A 103 -28.39 25.71 26.08
CA LYS A 103 -28.92 24.32 26.13
C LYS A 103 -27.99 23.38 26.90
N ARG A 104 -27.82 23.65 28.20
CA ARG A 104 -26.82 23.00 29.06
C ARG A 104 -26.86 21.46 29.05
N GLN A 105 -28.05 20.85 29.13
CA GLN A 105 -28.17 19.39 29.18
C GLN A 105 -27.81 18.74 27.83
N GLU A 106 -28.16 19.40 26.72
CA GLU A 106 -27.80 18.94 25.38
C GLU A 106 -26.29 19.02 25.16
N VAL A 107 -25.64 20.07 25.65
CA VAL A 107 -24.17 20.20 25.65
C VAL A 107 -23.52 19.03 26.38
N ILE A 108 -23.97 18.73 27.61
CA ILE A 108 -23.44 17.61 28.41
C ILE A 108 -23.61 16.28 27.68
N ASN A 109 -24.78 16.04 27.08
CA ASN A 109 -25.05 14.81 26.33
C ASN A 109 -24.14 14.71 25.09
N LYS A 110 -23.97 15.80 24.35
CA LYS A 110 -23.10 15.86 23.18
C LYS A 110 -21.64 15.59 23.55
N ILE A 111 -21.13 16.22 24.62
CA ILE A 111 -19.77 16.00 25.15
C ILE A 111 -19.55 14.52 25.46
N LYS A 112 -20.46 13.86 26.18
CA LYS A 112 -20.35 12.42 26.48
C LYS A 112 -20.25 11.56 25.22
N ILE A 113 -21.11 11.83 24.23
CA ILE A 113 -21.12 11.12 22.95
C ILE A 113 -19.78 11.26 22.23
N VAL A 114 -19.25 12.48 22.14
CA VAL A 114 -18.01 12.72 21.37
C VAL A 114 -16.75 12.26 22.11
N ILE A 115 -16.74 12.27 23.44
CA ILE A 115 -15.67 11.66 24.24
C ILE A 115 -15.58 10.17 23.93
N GLU A 116 -16.70 9.45 23.96
CA GLU A 116 -16.69 8.01 23.69
C GLU A 116 -16.20 7.66 22.28
N VAL A 117 -16.57 8.47 21.28
CA VAL A 117 -16.05 8.28 19.92
C VAL A 117 -14.56 8.60 19.86
N GLY A 118 -14.15 9.75 20.40
CA GLY A 118 -12.75 10.20 20.44
C GLY A 118 -11.83 9.20 21.14
N GLU A 119 -12.25 8.64 22.28
CA GLU A 119 -11.50 7.61 23.01
C GLU A 119 -11.45 6.31 22.21
N LYS A 120 -12.56 5.92 21.56
CA LYS A 120 -12.60 4.67 20.79
C LYS A 120 -11.71 4.69 19.55
N ILE A 121 -11.62 5.83 18.87
CA ILE A 121 -10.75 6.02 17.69
C ILE A 121 -9.35 6.52 18.08
N GLU A 122 -9.13 6.80 19.37
CA GLU A 122 -7.91 7.39 19.92
C GLU A 122 -7.52 8.73 19.26
N ASP A 123 -8.51 9.60 19.04
CA ASP A 123 -8.28 11.00 18.62
C ASP A 123 -7.91 11.87 19.81
N TYR A 124 -6.71 11.65 20.34
CA TYR A 124 -6.21 12.40 21.48
C TYR A 124 -6.09 13.91 21.21
N GLY A 125 -5.87 14.32 19.95
CA GLY A 125 -5.80 15.73 19.59
C GLY A 125 -7.15 16.45 19.74
N PHE A 126 -8.23 15.82 19.27
CA PHE A 126 -9.59 16.30 19.51
C PHE A 126 -9.94 16.28 21.01
N LEU A 127 -9.63 15.18 21.70
CA LEU A 127 -9.96 15.03 23.13
C LEU A 127 -9.29 16.11 23.99
N VAL A 128 -8.03 16.47 23.71
CA VAL A 128 -7.34 17.57 24.42
C VAL A 128 -8.09 18.89 24.23
N LYS A 129 -8.44 19.25 22.99
CA LYS A 129 -9.19 20.50 22.73
C LYS A 129 -10.58 20.50 23.34
N LEU A 130 -11.27 19.36 23.33
CA LEU A 130 -12.56 19.23 23.97
C LEU A 130 -12.46 19.44 25.48
N HIS A 131 -11.42 18.91 26.13
CA HIS A 131 -11.17 19.12 27.55
C HIS A 131 -10.90 20.60 27.88
N ASP A 132 -10.16 21.32 27.03
CA ASP A 132 -9.95 22.76 27.20
C ASP A 132 -11.28 23.52 27.17
N LEU A 133 -12.16 23.22 26.21
CA LEU A 133 -13.51 23.79 26.12
C LEU A 133 -14.35 23.46 27.36
N VAL A 134 -14.34 22.20 27.80
CA VAL A 134 -15.09 21.76 29.00
C VAL A 134 -14.60 22.47 30.25
N ASN A 135 -13.29 22.67 30.41
CA ASN A 135 -12.73 23.36 31.57
C ASN A 135 -13.11 24.85 31.60
N GLN A 136 -13.21 25.50 30.44
CA GLN A 136 -13.62 26.90 30.34
C GLN A 136 -15.09 27.10 30.72
N HIS A 137 -15.99 26.24 30.23
CA HIS A 137 -17.45 26.44 30.38
C HIS A 137 -18.09 25.64 31.52
N PHE A 138 -17.43 24.60 32.02
CA PHE A 138 -17.96 23.71 33.07
C PHE A 138 -16.96 23.41 34.20
N PRO A 139 -16.40 24.45 34.87
CA PRO A 139 -15.34 24.27 35.87
C PRO A 139 -15.74 23.34 37.03
N THR A 140 -17.02 23.34 37.42
CA THR A 140 -17.58 22.47 38.48
C THR A 140 -17.85 21.03 38.02
N HIS A 141 -17.98 20.77 36.71
CA HIS A 141 -18.18 19.43 36.14
C HIS A 141 -16.86 18.79 35.66
N SER A 142 -15.72 19.45 35.87
CA SER A 142 -14.39 18.86 35.62
C SER A 142 -14.11 17.58 36.41
N LYS A 143 -14.89 17.29 37.48
CA LYS A 143 -14.86 15.99 38.18
C LYS A 143 -15.68 14.91 37.46
N THR A 144 -16.72 15.30 36.73
CA THR A 144 -17.64 14.41 35.99
C THR A 144 -17.00 13.89 34.69
N PHE A 145 -16.12 14.70 34.09
CA PHE A 145 -15.30 14.36 32.92
C PHE A 145 -13.85 14.18 33.41
N SER A 146 -13.47 12.95 33.80
CA SER A 146 -12.35 12.71 34.72
C SER A 146 -11.03 13.43 34.37
N LYS A 147 -10.48 14.18 35.35
CA LYS A 147 -9.18 14.87 35.21
C LYS A 147 -8.01 13.91 34.92
N THR A 148 -8.10 12.67 35.38
CA THR A 148 -7.10 11.62 35.12
C THR A 148 -7.06 11.22 33.65
N CYS A 149 -8.21 11.14 32.96
CA CYS A 149 -8.24 10.89 31.51
C CYS A 149 -7.60 12.03 30.70
N PHE A 150 -7.68 13.29 31.14
CA PHE A 150 -7.07 14.40 30.40
C PHE A 150 -5.54 14.30 30.32
N TYR A 151 -4.86 14.03 31.43
CA TYR A 151 -3.40 13.88 31.44
C TYR A 151 -2.93 12.74 30.54
N ASP A 152 -3.64 11.61 30.57
CA ASP A 152 -3.38 10.47 29.70
C ASP A 152 -3.57 10.86 28.21
N HIS A 153 -4.61 11.62 27.88
CA HIS A 153 -4.85 12.10 26.51
C HIS A 153 -3.73 13.03 26.02
N VAL A 154 -3.32 14.02 26.84
CA VAL A 154 -2.20 14.92 26.51
C VAL A 154 -0.91 14.13 26.31
N THR A 155 -0.63 13.19 27.22
CA THR A 155 0.58 12.36 27.17
C THR A 155 0.62 11.51 25.91
N ASN A 156 -0.48 10.83 25.57
CA ASN A 156 -0.55 10.00 24.38
C ASN A 156 -0.50 10.85 23.09
N TYR A 157 -1.15 12.01 23.08
CA TYR A 157 -1.07 12.94 21.95
C TYR A 157 0.37 13.39 21.67
N ASN A 158 1.06 13.86 22.70
CA ASN A 158 2.45 14.29 22.59
C ASN A 158 3.37 13.13 22.20
N THR A 159 3.17 11.94 22.80
CA THR A 159 3.94 10.74 22.47
C THR A 159 3.81 10.37 21.00
N LEU A 160 2.59 10.38 20.43
CA LEU A 160 2.37 10.11 19.01
C LEU A 160 3.09 11.12 18.11
N LEU A 161 2.99 12.41 18.42
CA LEU A 161 3.69 13.45 17.66
C LEU A 161 5.21 13.26 17.70
N THR A 162 5.78 13.01 18.88
CA THR A 162 7.22 12.80 19.03
C THR A 162 7.70 11.53 18.33
N LEU A 163 6.96 10.42 18.42
CA LEU A 163 7.29 9.18 17.70
C LEU A 163 7.34 9.41 16.18
N ILE A 164 6.36 10.15 15.65
CA ILE A 164 6.27 10.47 14.22
C ILE A 164 7.42 11.39 13.80
N GLN A 165 7.64 12.49 14.54
CA GLN A 165 8.70 13.45 14.25
C GLN A 165 10.08 12.78 14.27
N LYS A 166 10.37 12.01 15.32
CA LYS A 166 11.67 11.33 15.46
C LYS A 166 11.91 10.30 14.36
N GLN A 167 10.88 9.55 13.96
CA GLN A 167 10.99 8.64 12.82
C GLN A 167 11.31 9.43 11.54
N ASP A 168 10.59 10.52 11.27
CA ASP A 168 10.76 11.30 10.04
C ASP A 168 12.14 11.97 9.98
N GLU A 169 12.66 12.46 11.11
CA GLU A 169 14.02 12.95 11.24
C GLU A 169 15.06 11.87 10.90
N LEU A 170 14.96 10.71 11.54
CA LEU A 170 15.89 9.60 11.32
C LEU A 170 15.88 9.10 9.87
N VAL A 171 14.68 8.97 9.27
CA VAL A 171 14.53 8.52 7.88
C VAL A 171 15.08 9.56 6.90
N LYS A 172 14.79 10.85 7.10
CA LYS A 172 15.37 11.93 6.27
C LYS A 172 16.90 11.92 6.33
N HIS A 173 17.47 11.73 7.51
CA HIS A 173 18.91 11.61 7.67
C HIS A 173 19.49 10.37 6.96
N ALA A 174 18.79 9.24 7.00
CA ALA A 174 19.20 8.04 6.27
C ALA A 174 19.22 8.25 4.75
N ILE A 175 18.27 9.01 4.20
CA ILE A 175 18.17 9.29 2.76
C ILE A 175 19.21 10.31 2.31
N ASN A 176 19.46 11.36 3.11
CA ASN A 176 20.30 12.49 2.72
C ASN A 176 21.78 12.35 3.09
N SER A 177 22.17 11.35 3.88
CA SER A 177 23.57 11.17 4.28
C SER A 177 24.34 10.37 3.23
N SER A 178 25.33 11.02 2.60
CA SER A 178 26.33 10.38 1.72
C SER A 178 27.26 9.43 2.46
N ILE A 179 27.29 9.53 3.79
CA ILE A 179 28.02 8.66 4.71
C ILE A 179 27.00 7.73 5.34
N GLN A 180 27.19 6.41 5.23
CA GLN A 180 26.40 5.39 5.95
C GLN A 180 26.53 5.57 7.46
N LYS A 181 25.80 6.54 8.04
CA LYS A 181 25.69 6.67 9.48
C LYS A 181 24.90 5.48 10.00
N LYS A 182 25.52 4.72 10.90
CA LYS A 182 24.82 3.68 11.66
C LYS A 182 23.83 4.35 12.61
N ILE A 183 22.67 3.74 12.75
CA ILE A 183 21.69 4.13 13.77
C ILE A 183 22.27 3.95 15.18
N LYS A 184 21.98 4.88 16.10
CA LYS A 184 22.42 4.76 17.49
C LYS A 184 21.50 3.80 18.25
N PRO A 185 22.04 2.91 19.11
CA PRO A 185 21.23 1.98 19.91
C PRO A 185 20.11 2.67 20.72
N ASN A 186 20.39 3.84 21.31
CA ASN A 186 19.42 4.60 22.10
C ASN A 186 18.21 5.08 21.26
N GLU A 187 18.38 5.25 19.95
CA GLU A 187 17.28 5.63 19.04
C GLU A 187 16.31 4.47 18.85
N LEU A 188 16.82 3.24 18.75
CA LEU A 188 16.00 2.02 18.67
C LEU A 188 15.31 1.70 20.01
N VAL A 189 16.04 1.84 21.12
CA VAL A 189 15.50 1.63 22.48
C VAL A 189 14.32 2.57 22.76
N TYR A 190 14.41 3.81 22.29
CA TYR A 190 13.32 4.78 22.43
C TYR A 190 12.01 4.31 21.81
N PHE A 191 12.01 3.68 20.62
CA PHE A 191 10.76 3.16 20.06
C PHE A 191 10.26 1.94 20.82
N LYS A 192 11.18 1.03 21.20
CA LYS A 192 10.83 -0.18 21.96
C LYS A 192 10.18 0.12 23.31
N SER A 193 10.53 1.23 23.98
CA SER A 193 9.94 1.59 25.27
C SER A 193 8.43 1.84 25.23
N PHE A 194 7.84 2.00 24.03
CA PHE A 194 6.41 2.23 23.86
C PHE A 194 5.62 0.99 23.35
N PHE A 195 6.27 -0.18 23.21
CA PHE A 195 5.60 -1.38 22.69
C PHE A 195 4.50 -1.93 23.59
N THR A 196 4.53 -1.59 24.88
CA THR A 196 3.55 -2.01 25.90
C THR A 196 2.68 -0.85 26.40
N ASN A 197 2.69 0.30 25.70
CA ASN A 197 1.88 1.46 26.08
C ASN A 197 0.37 1.13 26.09
N LYS A 198 -0.43 1.74 26.97
CA LYS A 198 -1.89 1.47 27.04
C LYS A 198 -2.65 1.85 25.76
N SER A 199 -2.21 2.89 25.04
CA SER A 199 -2.80 3.32 23.76
C SER A 199 -2.38 2.37 22.64
N GLN A 200 -3.37 1.86 21.89
CA GLN A 200 -3.12 1.00 20.73
C GLN A 200 -2.42 1.78 19.60
N SER A 201 -2.78 3.06 19.43
CA SER A 201 -2.16 3.97 18.46
C SER A 201 -0.68 4.18 18.77
N VAL A 202 -0.34 4.42 20.03
CA VAL A 202 1.06 4.60 20.47
C VAL A 202 1.85 3.32 20.22
N GLN A 203 1.33 2.16 20.61
CA GLN A 203 1.99 0.87 20.35
C GLN A 203 2.23 0.65 18.85
N LEU A 204 1.21 0.84 18.01
CA LEU A 204 1.27 0.57 16.57
C LEU A 204 2.25 1.50 15.87
N ILE A 205 2.21 2.80 16.16
CA ILE A 205 3.16 3.77 15.60
C ILE A 205 4.57 3.49 16.11
N ALA A 206 4.76 3.14 17.38
CA ALA A 206 6.09 2.80 17.90
C ALA A 206 6.69 1.55 17.22
N LYS A 207 5.90 0.47 17.09
CA LYS A 207 6.31 -0.75 16.37
C LYS A 207 6.61 -0.44 14.90
N GLN A 208 5.73 0.29 14.21
CA GLN A 208 5.93 0.69 12.82
C GLN A 208 7.18 1.55 12.64
N SER A 209 7.40 2.54 13.51
CA SER A 209 8.57 3.42 13.47
C SER A 209 9.87 2.64 13.71
N TYR A 210 9.91 1.76 14.71
CA TYR A 210 11.05 0.88 14.96
C TYR A 210 11.40 0.05 13.73
N LEU A 211 10.41 -0.63 13.15
CA LEU A 211 10.57 -1.45 11.95
C LEU A 211 11.05 -0.62 10.75
N ASN A 212 10.46 0.55 10.54
CA ASN A 212 10.78 1.42 9.41
C ASN A 212 12.21 1.94 9.52
N VAL A 213 12.61 2.30 10.72
CA VAL A 213 13.97 2.75 11.01
C VAL A 213 14.98 1.61 10.79
N LEU A 214 14.73 0.40 11.32
CA LEU A 214 15.56 -0.77 11.01
C LEU A 214 15.69 -1.00 9.49
N SER A 215 14.57 -0.88 8.77
CA SER A 215 14.52 -1.05 7.33
C SER A 215 15.34 0.00 6.60
N CYS A 216 15.16 1.30 6.89
CA CYS A 216 15.84 2.40 6.21
C CYS A 216 17.36 2.34 6.39
N PHE A 217 17.83 1.93 7.57
CA PHE A 217 19.26 1.80 7.86
C PHE A 217 19.86 0.45 7.44
N ASN A 218 19.08 -0.44 6.81
CA ASN A 218 19.47 -1.83 6.51
C ASN A 218 20.11 -2.53 7.73
N HIS A 219 19.56 -2.27 8.92
CA HIS A 219 20.13 -2.79 10.17
C HIS A 219 20.06 -4.32 10.19
N LYS A 220 21.06 -4.99 10.78
CA LYS A 220 21.13 -6.46 10.81
C LYS A 220 19.87 -7.09 11.42
N GLU A 221 19.38 -6.53 12.53
CA GLU A 221 18.12 -6.98 13.18
C GLU A 221 16.91 -6.95 12.24
N PHE A 222 16.92 -6.12 11.18
CA PHE A 222 15.81 -6.08 10.23
C PHE A 222 15.58 -7.45 9.57
N TYR A 223 16.64 -8.22 9.36
CA TYR A 223 16.61 -9.51 8.66
C TYR A 223 16.51 -10.71 9.63
N GLU A 224 16.20 -10.48 10.90
CA GLU A 224 15.96 -11.54 11.88
C GLU A 224 14.49 -12.03 11.82
N LYS A 225 14.28 -13.33 12.04
CA LYS A 225 12.94 -13.95 12.04
C LYS A 225 11.97 -13.28 13.04
N SER A 226 12.50 -12.83 14.18
CA SER A 226 11.76 -12.06 15.19
C SER A 226 11.17 -10.77 14.61
N THR A 227 11.91 -10.08 13.75
CA THR A 227 11.47 -8.86 13.07
C THR A 227 10.39 -9.15 12.02
N LEU A 228 10.49 -10.25 11.26
CA LEU A 228 9.42 -10.66 10.35
C LEU A 228 8.10 -10.91 11.10
N GLU A 229 8.15 -11.60 12.23
CA GLU A 229 6.95 -11.83 13.04
C GLU A 229 6.43 -10.54 13.68
N LEU A 230 7.30 -9.59 14.03
CA LEU A 230 6.90 -8.25 14.45
C LEU A 230 6.20 -7.47 13.31
N ILE A 231 6.69 -7.53 12.07
CA ILE A 231 6.03 -6.92 10.90
C ILE A 231 4.64 -7.52 10.71
N LYS A 232 4.54 -8.86 10.66
CA LYS A 232 3.26 -9.57 10.44
C LYS A 232 2.26 -9.33 11.56
N SER A 233 2.71 -9.32 12.82
CA SER A 233 1.82 -9.07 13.97
C SER A 233 1.33 -7.63 14.01
N THR A 234 2.22 -6.66 13.78
CA THR A 234 1.85 -5.23 13.70
C THR A 234 0.84 -4.97 12.58
N ALA A 235 1.04 -5.55 11.39
CA ALA A 235 0.10 -5.44 10.29
C ALA A 235 -1.28 -6.06 10.64
N ARG A 236 -1.30 -7.24 11.28
CA ARG A 236 -2.54 -7.89 11.74
C ARG A 236 -3.26 -7.08 12.82
N GLU A 237 -2.53 -6.48 13.77
CA GLU A 237 -3.11 -5.61 14.80
C GLU A 237 -3.76 -4.37 14.19
N LEU A 238 -3.14 -3.78 13.17
CA LEU A 238 -3.70 -2.64 12.46
C LEU A 238 -4.96 -3.01 11.67
N GLU A 239 -4.97 -4.15 10.98
CA GLU A 239 -6.17 -4.68 10.28
C GLU A 239 -7.35 -4.94 11.24
N LYS A 240 -7.07 -5.25 12.51
CA LYS A 240 -8.11 -5.41 13.56
C LYS A 240 -8.71 -4.08 14.01
N HIS A 241 -7.94 -2.99 13.93
CA HIS A 241 -8.31 -1.66 14.42
C HIS A 241 -8.22 -0.58 13.32
N PRO A 242 -8.91 -0.74 12.18
CA PRO A 242 -8.81 0.20 11.07
C PRO A 242 -9.41 1.58 11.40
N TYR A 243 -10.22 1.65 12.45
CA TYR A 243 -10.88 2.86 12.94
C TYR A 243 -9.99 3.74 13.83
N LEU A 244 -8.71 3.41 14.03
CA LEU A 244 -7.82 4.27 14.82
C LEU A 244 -7.39 5.49 14.01
N LEU A 245 -7.28 6.65 14.66
CA LEU A 245 -6.91 7.92 14.01
C LEU A 245 -5.56 7.83 13.29
N ILE A 246 -4.62 7.01 13.78
CA ILE A 246 -3.31 6.82 13.16
C ILE A 246 -3.36 6.34 11.72
N THR A 247 -4.48 5.77 11.26
CA THR A 247 -4.66 5.36 9.86
C THR A 247 -4.72 6.55 8.90
N LYS A 248 -4.89 7.78 9.39
CA LYS A 248 -4.70 9.01 8.59
C LYS A 248 -3.27 9.13 8.05
N TYR A 249 -2.28 8.56 8.74
CA TYR A 249 -0.89 8.52 8.29
C TYR A 249 -0.68 7.36 7.31
N LYS A 250 -1.36 7.42 6.16
CA LYS A 250 -1.38 6.34 5.16
C LYS A 250 0.02 5.84 4.84
N ASP A 251 0.99 6.73 4.57
CA ASP A 251 2.36 6.33 4.20
C ASP A 251 3.08 5.48 5.26
N LYS A 252 2.87 5.78 6.54
CA LYS A 252 3.46 5.02 7.65
C LYS A 252 2.83 3.63 7.74
N ILE A 253 1.51 3.55 7.61
CA ILE A 253 0.79 2.28 7.58
C ILE A 253 1.21 1.44 6.37
N LEU A 254 1.28 2.08 5.21
CA LEU A 254 1.66 1.48 3.95
C LEU A 254 3.09 0.92 3.98
N SER A 255 3.98 1.54 4.74
CA SER A 255 5.37 1.08 4.79
C SER A 255 5.51 -0.30 5.46
N LEU A 256 4.54 -0.77 6.25
CA LEU A 256 4.53 -2.14 6.78
C LEU A 256 4.49 -3.19 5.67
N ASP A 257 3.67 -2.96 4.65
CA ASP A 257 3.56 -3.87 3.49
C ASP A 257 4.84 -3.83 2.64
N TYR A 258 5.46 -2.65 2.51
CA TYR A 258 6.79 -2.52 1.89
C TYR A 258 7.87 -3.29 2.67
N MET A 259 7.91 -3.13 4.00
CA MET A 259 8.88 -3.81 4.85
C MET A 259 8.71 -5.32 4.81
N LEU A 260 7.46 -5.80 4.77
CA LEU A 260 7.18 -7.21 4.55
C LEU A 260 7.82 -7.67 3.23
N LEU A 261 7.53 -7.01 2.11
CA LEU A 261 8.13 -7.38 0.81
C LEU A 261 9.66 -7.31 0.81
N LYS A 262 10.23 -6.27 1.40
CA LYS A 262 11.69 -6.10 1.51
C LYS A 262 12.32 -7.27 2.25
N TYR A 263 11.70 -7.72 3.34
CA TYR A 263 12.15 -8.89 4.08
C TYR A 263 11.96 -10.18 3.26
N THR A 264 10.74 -10.43 2.79
CA THR A 264 10.38 -11.71 2.15
C THR A 264 11.17 -11.96 0.88
N ARG A 265 11.54 -10.91 0.13
CA ARG A 265 12.34 -11.05 -1.11
C ARG A 265 13.71 -11.69 -0.87
N LEU A 266 14.27 -11.59 0.34
CA LEU A 266 15.59 -12.14 0.65
C LEU A 266 15.55 -13.55 1.25
N GLU A 267 14.44 -13.91 1.90
CA GLU A 267 14.37 -15.09 2.77
C GLU A 267 13.33 -16.13 2.32
N MET A 268 12.31 -15.73 1.56
CA MET A 268 11.16 -16.59 1.21
C MET A 268 11.22 -17.08 -0.22
N ASP A 269 10.49 -18.16 -0.51
CA ASP A 269 10.39 -18.67 -1.86
C ASP A 269 9.55 -17.75 -2.76
N GLU A 270 9.80 -17.85 -4.07
CA GLU A 270 9.22 -16.98 -5.09
C GLU A 270 7.67 -17.03 -5.11
N LYS A 271 7.05 -18.17 -4.76
CA LYS A 271 5.58 -18.30 -4.72
C LYS A 271 5.01 -17.52 -3.54
N GLU A 272 5.63 -17.63 -2.38
CA GLU A 272 5.20 -16.88 -1.19
C GLU A 272 5.37 -15.37 -1.40
N VAL A 273 6.47 -14.95 -2.02
CA VAL A 273 6.69 -13.54 -2.41
C VAL A 273 5.59 -13.06 -3.37
N ASN A 274 5.23 -13.86 -4.38
CA ASN A 274 4.14 -13.49 -5.30
C ASN A 274 2.75 -13.46 -4.61
N ALA A 275 2.51 -14.36 -3.64
CA ALA A 275 1.30 -14.32 -2.83
C ALA A 275 1.22 -13.03 -1.99
N ALA A 276 2.33 -12.62 -1.36
CA ALA A 276 2.42 -11.35 -0.65
C ALA A 276 2.19 -10.16 -1.59
N CYS A 277 2.78 -10.15 -2.79
CA CYS A 277 2.54 -9.12 -3.81
C CYS A 277 1.06 -9.03 -4.18
N SER A 278 0.38 -10.17 -4.34
CA SER A 278 -1.04 -10.23 -4.68
C SER A 278 -1.91 -9.58 -3.60
N LYS A 279 -1.61 -9.85 -2.32
CA LYS A 279 -2.33 -9.22 -1.20
C LYS A 279 -2.13 -7.71 -1.17
N ILE A 280 -0.94 -7.22 -1.50
CA ILE A 280 -0.62 -5.78 -1.51
C ILE A 280 -1.31 -5.07 -2.68
N ILE A 281 -1.31 -5.68 -3.87
CA ILE A 281 -1.99 -5.13 -5.05
C ILE A 281 -3.50 -5.03 -4.80
N SER A 282 -4.14 -6.07 -4.27
CA SER A 282 -5.57 -6.03 -3.99
C SER A 282 -5.94 -5.02 -2.90
N LYS A 283 -5.07 -4.87 -1.89
CA LYS A 283 -5.27 -3.92 -0.78
C LYS A 283 -5.13 -2.46 -1.21
N TRP A 284 -4.17 -2.15 -2.07
CA TRP A 284 -3.79 -0.76 -2.37
C TRP A 284 -4.15 -0.28 -3.77
N GLY A 285 -4.46 -1.18 -4.70
CA GLY A 285 -4.77 -0.83 -6.09
C GLY A 285 -5.97 0.10 -6.24
N THR A 286 -6.91 0.11 -5.30
CA THR A 286 -8.08 1.02 -5.32
C THR A 286 -7.89 2.30 -4.51
N THR A 287 -6.84 2.41 -3.71
CA THR A 287 -6.64 3.52 -2.76
C THR A 287 -5.91 4.70 -3.42
N THR A 288 -5.29 4.48 -4.58
CA THR A 288 -4.47 5.45 -5.32
C THR A 288 -5.26 6.37 -6.25
N SER A 289 -6.58 6.20 -6.39
CA SER A 289 -7.36 7.03 -7.33
C SER A 289 -7.54 8.50 -6.87
N THR A 290 -7.24 8.82 -5.61
CA THR A 290 -7.33 10.18 -5.06
C THR A 290 -6.00 10.82 -4.71
N ASP A 291 -4.94 10.02 -4.57
CA ASP A 291 -3.64 10.48 -4.10
C ASP A 291 -2.70 10.58 -5.32
N ALA A 292 -2.22 11.80 -5.64
CA ALA A 292 -1.35 12.06 -6.79
C ALA A 292 0.03 11.38 -6.73
N ASN A 293 0.29 10.61 -5.68
CA ASN A 293 1.56 9.96 -5.37
C ASN A 293 1.44 8.44 -5.45
N ILE A 294 2.49 7.77 -5.91
CA ILE A 294 2.50 6.30 -6.03
C ILE A 294 3.01 5.66 -4.75
N ASN A 295 2.25 4.67 -4.25
CA ASN A 295 2.68 3.94 -3.06
C ASN A 295 3.88 3.01 -3.35
N ALA A 296 4.93 3.08 -2.53
CA ALA A 296 6.14 2.29 -2.70
C ALA A 296 5.93 0.77 -2.58
N ALA A 297 5.07 0.31 -1.66
CA ALA A 297 4.77 -1.11 -1.50
C ALA A 297 4.03 -1.64 -2.73
N LEU A 298 3.02 -0.90 -3.20
CA LEU A 298 2.28 -1.23 -4.41
C LEU A 298 3.20 -1.29 -5.62
N PHE A 299 4.04 -0.27 -5.81
CA PHE A 299 4.98 -0.17 -6.92
C PHE A 299 5.96 -1.35 -6.99
N ILE A 300 6.48 -1.76 -5.83
CA ILE A 300 7.37 -2.92 -5.74
C ILE A 300 6.60 -4.23 -5.94
N ALA A 301 5.39 -4.34 -5.41
CA ALA A 301 4.56 -5.53 -5.59
C ALA A 301 4.23 -5.79 -7.06
N ILE A 302 3.81 -4.76 -7.82
CA ILE A 302 3.53 -4.91 -9.26
C ILE A 302 4.80 -5.23 -10.05
N SER A 303 5.95 -4.68 -9.66
CA SER A 303 7.24 -4.96 -10.30
C SER A 303 7.67 -6.41 -10.11
N ILE A 304 7.67 -6.90 -8.86
CA ILE A 304 8.03 -8.29 -8.55
C ILE A 304 7.06 -9.26 -9.22
N GLN A 305 5.76 -8.97 -9.16
CA GLN A 305 4.75 -9.82 -9.79
C GLN A 305 4.89 -9.86 -11.32
N GLY A 306 5.13 -8.71 -11.97
CA GLY A 306 5.34 -8.66 -13.42
C GLY A 306 6.53 -9.51 -13.85
N SER A 307 7.68 -9.37 -13.18
CA SER A 307 8.86 -10.19 -13.44
C SER A 307 8.61 -11.68 -13.18
N TYR A 308 7.98 -12.03 -12.05
CA TYR A 308 7.62 -13.42 -11.73
C TYR A 308 6.76 -14.06 -12.82
N LEU A 309 5.69 -13.36 -13.23
CA LEU A 309 4.75 -13.88 -14.21
C LEU A 309 5.42 -14.00 -15.58
N LEU A 310 6.20 -13.00 -16.01
CA LEU A 310 6.91 -13.05 -17.27
C LEU A 310 7.88 -14.23 -17.32
N THR A 311 8.72 -14.38 -16.29
CA THR A 311 9.70 -15.47 -16.22
C THR A 311 9.05 -16.86 -16.17
N ASN A 312 7.85 -17.01 -15.63
CA ASN A 312 7.18 -18.32 -15.54
C ASN A 312 6.21 -18.60 -16.71
N TYR A 313 5.62 -17.57 -17.32
CA TYR A 313 4.53 -17.72 -18.30
C TYR A 313 4.85 -17.27 -19.73
N TYR A 314 6.00 -16.62 -19.98
CA TYR A 314 6.41 -16.30 -21.34
C TYR A 314 6.59 -17.58 -22.18
N PHE A 315 5.85 -17.68 -23.29
CA PHE A 315 5.63 -18.87 -24.14
C PHE A 315 5.04 -20.12 -23.44
N ASN A 316 4.42 -19.96 -22.28
CA ASN A 316 3.71 -21.02 -21.57
C ASN A 316 2.20 -20.78 -21.60
N LYS A 317 1.40 -21.85 -21.42
CA LYS A 317 -0.04 -21.72 -21.24
C LYS A 317 -0.34 -20.96 -19.95
N ILE A 318 -1.19 -19.94 -20.04
CA ILE A 318 -1.67 -19.15 -18.91
C ILE A 318 -3.06 -19.65 -18.53
N THR A 319 -3.31 -19.85 -17.24
CA THR A 319 -4.63 -20.26 -16.73
C THR A 319 -5.56 -19.06 -16.58
N ASP A 320 -6.88 -19.27 -16.65
CA ASP A 320 -7.88 -18.19 -16.54
C ASP A 320 -7.71 -17.31 -15.28
N PRO A 321 -7.42 -17.86 -14.07
CA PRO A 321 -7.16 -17.04 -12.90
C PRO A 321 -5.95 -16.12 -13.04
N VAL A 322 -4.91 -16.57 -13.76
CA VAL A 322 -3.71 -15.77 -14.02
C VAL A 322 -3.99 -14.72 -15.09
N ILE A 323 -4.80 -15.03 -16.11
CA ILE A 323 -5.25 -14.07 -17.12
C ILE A 323 -6.04 -12.93 -16.47
N ALA A 324 -7.02 -13.25 -15.62
CA ALA A 324 -7.81 -12.24 -14.90
C ALA A 324 -6.90 -11.31 -14.09
N LYS A 325 -5.93 -11.89 -13.38
CA LYS A 325 -4.94 -11.14 -12.59
C LYS A 325 -4.02 -10.27 -13.45
N ILE A 326 -3.57 -10.74 -14.61
CA ILE A 326 -2.80 -9.93 -15.57
C ILE A 326 -3.65 -8.74 -16.03
N SER A 327 -4.93 -8.97 -16.34
CA SER A 327 -5.85 -7.90 -16.77
C SER A 327 -6.04 -6.85 -15.69
N GLU A 328 -6.36 -7.26 -14.46
CA GLU A 328 -6.55 -6.35 -13.32
C GLU A 328 -5.30 -5.50 -13.05
N THR A 329 -4.11 -6.12 -13.00
CA THR A 329 -2.87 -5.37 -12.75
C THR A 329 -2.47 -4.49 -13.94
N SER A 330 -2.78 -4.90 -15.17
CA SER A 330 -2.58 -4.10 -16.39
C SER A 330 -3.45 -2.83 -16.38
N GLU A 331 -4.74 -2.96 -16.02
CA GLU A 331 -5.65 -1.84 -15.84
C GLU A 331 -5.19 -0.89 -14.73
N LEU A 332 -4.72 -1.44 -13.61
CA LEU A 332 -4.13 -0.67 -12.53
C LEU A 332 -2.91 0.13 -13.01
N CYS A 333 -1.98 -0.49 -13.74
CA CYS A 333 -0.81 0.20 -14.27
C CYS A 333 -1.22 1.35 -15.20
N ASN A 334 -2.20 1.12 -16.08
CA ASN A 334 -2.73 2.15 -16.97
C ASN A 334 -3.38 3.30 -16.19
N SER A 335 -4.17 2.99 -15.16
CA SER A 335 -4.77 3.99 -14.26
C SER A 335 -3.68 4.81 -13.56
N LEU A 336 -2.63 4.17 -13.04
CA LEU A 336 -1.52 4.86 -12.38
C LEU A 336 -0.77 5.79 -13.34
N LEU A 337 -0.52 5.35 -14.57
CA LEU A 337 0.14 6.19 -15.59
C LEU A 337 -0.66 7.47 -15.90
N ASN A 338 -1.99 7.41 -15.85
CA ASN A 338 -2.85 8.55 -16.17
C ASN A 338 -3.18 9.46 -14.99
N ASN A 339 -3.18 8.94 -13.76
CA ASN A 339 -3.67 9.66 -12.58
C ASN A 339 -2.55 10.18 -11.65
N VAL A 340 -1.33 9.65 -11.76
CA VAL A 340 -0.19 10.06 -10.92
C VAL A 340 0.48 11.30 -11.51
N ASP A 341 0.88 12.23 -10.64
CA ASP A 341 1.67 13.40 -11.01
C ASP A 341 3.15 13.02 -11.15
N TRP A 342 3.55 12.63 -12.36
CA TRP A 342 4.92 12.19 -12.66
C TRP A 342 5.97 13.30 -12.58
N GLU A 343 5.56 14.56 -12.62
CA GLU A 343 6.48 15.68 -12.39
C GLU A 343 6.93 15.70 -10.94
N LYS A 344 6.00 15.45 -9.99
CA LYS A 344 6.32 15.34 -8.56
C LYS A 344 6.98 14.02 -8.20
N GLU A 345 6.51 12.90 -8.74
CA GLU A 345 7.05 11.57 -8.41
C GLU A 345 8.45 11.32 -8.99
N GLY A 346 8.75 11.99 -10.10
CA GLY A 346 10.05 11.94 -10.77
C GLY A 346 10.11 10.93 -11.92
N TYR A 347 10.82 11.34 -12.97
CA TYR A 347 10.87 10.62 -14.24
C TYR A 347 11.37 9.17 -14.15
N LEU A 348 12.26 8.85 -13.20
CA LEU A 348 12.76 7.47 -13.03
C LEU A 348 11.65 6.50 -12.61
N LYS A 349 10.73 6.94 -11.74
CA LYS A 349 9.58 6.12 -11.34
C LYS A 349 8.61 5.94 -12.50
N HIS A 350 8.39 7.00 -13.29
CA HIS A 350 7.57 6.95 -14.50
C HIS A 350 8.11 5.94 -15.52
N ILE A 351 9.40 6.03 -15.88
CA ILE A 351 10.08 5.09 -16.79
C ILE A 351 9.92 3.65 -16.29
N ASN A 352 10.14 3.43 -14.99
CA ASN A 352 10.04 2.10 -14.42
C ASN A 352 8.59 1.58 -14.37
N LEU A 353 7.58 2.43 -14.15
CA LEU A 353 6.18 2.01 -14.28
C LEU A 353 5.85 1.60 -15.71
N CYS A 354 6.31 2.36 -16.71
CA CYS A 354 6.13 1.99 -18.12
C CYS A 354 6.77 0.64 -18.44
N ASN A 355 7.95 0.35 -17.88
CA ASN A 355 8.59 -0.95 -18.02
C ASN A 355 7.74 -2.06 -17.40
N ILE A 356 7.25 -1.86 -16.16
CA ILE A 356 6.37 -2.82 -15.46
C ILE A 356 5.09 -3.07 -16.27
N TYR A 357 4.45 -2.01 -16.75
CA TYR A 357 3.24 -2.11 -17.58
C TYR A 357 3.51 -2.90 -18.87
N ALA A 358 4.66 -2.69 -19.51
CA ALA A 358 5.05 -3.44 -20.70
C ALA A 358 5.14 -4.95 -20.42
N LEU A 359 5.60 -5.39 -19.24
CA LEU A 359 5.63 -6.81 -18.88
C LEU A 359 4.22 -7.43 -18.91
N PHE A 360 3.24 -6.71 -18.35
CA PHE A 360 1.84 -7.15 -18.35
C PHE A 360 1.22 -7.11 -19.75
N LEU A 361 1.56 -6.11 -20.57
CA LEU A 361 1.12 -6.05 -21.96
C LEU A 361 1.65 -7.23 -22.79
N ILE A 362 2.92 -7.62 -22.59
CA ILE A 362 3.51 -8.81 -23.24
C ILE A 362 2.73 -10.06 -22.82
N LEU A 363 2.52 -10.26 -21.52
CA LEU A 363 1.75 -11.39 -20.98
C LEU A 363 0.30 -11.44 -21.47
N ALA A 364 -0.30 -10.28 -21.72
CA ALA A 364 -1.66 -10.14 -22.25
C ALA A 364 -1.74 -10.28 -23.80
N GLY A 365 -0.63 -10.61 -24.49
CA GLY A 365 -0.60 -10.72 -25.95
C GLY A 365 -0.73 -9.37 -26.67
N GLN A 366 -0.40 -8.26 -26.00
CA GLN A 366 -0.41 -6.89 -26.54
C GLN A 366 1.02 -6.39 -26.84
N GLN A 367 1.89 -7.26 -27.36
CA GLN A 367 3.30 -6.98 -27.61
C GLN A 367 3.54 -5.72 -28.46
N THR A 368 2.68 -5.42 -29.45
CA THR A 368 2.82 -4.19 -30.25
C THR A 368 2.63 -2.92 -29.42
N LYS A 369 1.73 -2.94 -28.43
CA LYS A 369 1.58 -1.82 -27.50
C LYS A 369 2.78 -1.72 -26.56
N ALA A 370 3.30 -2.85 -26.09
CA ALA A 370 4.52 -2.89 -25.26
C ALA A 370 5.73 -2.28 -25.99
N ILE A 371 5.96 -2.67 -27.26
CA ILE A 371 7.02 -2.10 -28.11
C ILE A 371 6.88 -0.59 -28.22
N LYS A 372 5.69 -0.11 -28.62
CA LYS A 372 5.42 1.33 -28.76
C LYS A 372 5.66 2.10 -27.46
N LEU A 373 5.24 1.53 -26.33
CA LEU A 373 5.42 2.15 -25.01
C LEU A 373 6.90 2.29 -24.65
N ILE A 374 7.68 1.21 -24.76
CA ILE A 374 9.11 1.24 -24.39
C ILE A 374 9.90 2.12 -25.36
N GLU A 375 9.65 2.04 -26.67
CA GLU A 375 10.33 2.88 -27.66
C GLU A 375 10.04 4.37 -27.43
N LYS A 376 8.79 4.72 -27.13
CA LYS A 376 8.40 6.08 -26.76
C LYS A 376 9.22 6.58 -25.56
N ILE A 377 9.30 5.79 -24.50
CA ILE A 377 10.08 6.14 -23.30
C ILE A 377 11.57 6.31 -23.60
N LEU A 378 12.16 5.38 -24.35
CA LEU A 378 13.57 5.47 -24.73
C LEU A 378 13.86 6.68 -25.61
N HIS A 379 12.89 7.14 -26.42
CA HIS A 379 13.01 8.34 -27.24
C HIS A 379 12.83 9.62 -26.42
N GLU A 380 11.75 9.73 -25.65
CA GLU A 380 11.42 10.92 -24.83
C GLU A 380 12.53 11.24 -23.83
N TYR A 381 13.11 10.21 -23.20
CA TYR A 381 14.12 10.39 -22.17
C TYR A 381 15.56 10.21 -22.68
N GLN A 382 15.81 10.12 -23.99
CA GLN A 382 17.15 9.85 -24.55
C GLN A 382 18.26 10.81 -24.07
N GLN A 383 17.91 12.03 -23.65
CA GLN A 383 18.84 13.03 -23.12
C GLN A 383 19.09 12.92 -21.61
N LYS A 384 18.28 12.13 -20.88
CA LYS A 384 18.43 11.91 -19.43
C LYS A 384 19.11 10.57 -19.18
N SER A 385 20.00 10.52 -18.19
CA SER A 385 20.67 9.27 -17.81
C SER A 385 19.80 8.45 -16.86
N PHE A 386 19.48 7.21 -17.25
CA PHE A 386 18.80 6.22 -16.40
C PHE A 386 19.45 4.84 -16.52
N LYS A 387 20.79 4.80 -16.49
CA LYS A 387 21.62 3.60 -16.69
C LYS A 387 21.12 2.34 -15.97
N LYS A 388 20.63 2.48 -14.74
CA LYS A 388 20.14 1.37 -13.90
C LYS A 388 18.84 0.71 -14.37
N LEU A 389 18.15 1.28 -15.36
CA LEU A 389 16.87 0.77 -15.87
C LEU A 389 16.99 0.21 -17.31
N TYR A 390 18.15 0.37 -17.96
CA TYR A 390 18.30 -0.02 -19.36
C TYR A 390 18.10 -1.51 -19.56
N ASP A 391 18.77 -2.34 -18.76
CA ASP A 391 18.65 -3.79 -18.83
C ASP A 391 17.20 -4.28 -18.73
N GLY A 392 16.41 -3.74 -17.79
CA GLY A 392 14.98 -4.03 -17.64
C GLY A 392 14.16 -3.63 -18.87
N LEU A 393 14.40 -2.43 -19.42
CA LEU A 393 13.69 -1.95 -20.62
C LEU A 393 14.04 -2.78 -21.86
N PHE A 394 15.32 -3.08 -22.05
CA PHE A 394 15.81 -3.79 -23.22
C PHE A 394 15.42 -5.27 -23.21
N VAL A 395 15.39 -5.94 -22.05
CA VAL A 395 14.90 -7.32 -21.98
C VAL A 395 13.41 -7.40 -22.32
N ALA A 396 12.60 -6.48 -21.78
CA ALA A 396 11.17 -6.40 -22.09
C ALA A 396 10.91 -6.11 -23.58
N LEU A 397 11.66 -5.16 -24.15
CA LEU A 397 11.54 -4.80 -25.57
C LEU A 397 11.93 -5.96 -26.50
N ILE A 398 13.03 -6.65 -26.23
CA ILE A 398 13.46 -7.84 -27.01
C ILE A 398 12.40 -8.94 -26.93
N MET A 399 11.87 -9.22 -25.74
CA MET A 399 10.78 -10.19 -25.57
C MET A 399 9.53 -9.78 -26.35
N ALA A 400 9.15 -8.51 -26.32
CA ALA A 400 8.00 -8.03 -27.07
C ALA A 400 8.18 -8.20 -28.59
N TYR A 401 9.37 -7.88 -29.13
CA TYR A 401 9.71 -8.11 -30.54
C TYR A 401 9.67 -9.60 -30.92
N ILE A 402 10.25 -10.47 -30.08
CA ILE A 402 10.22 -11.93 -30.30
C ILE A 402 8.78 -12.46 -30.31
N MET A 403 7.93 -12.04 -29.36
CA MET A 403 6.50 -12.40 -29.36
C MET A 403 5.75 -11.86 -30.57
N ALA A 404 6.16 -10.70 -31.10
CA ALA A 404 5.62 -10.13 -32.34
C ALA A 404 6.15 -10.85 -33.60
N LYS A 405 7.04 -11.84 -33.46
CA LYS A 405 7.78 -12.49 -34.55
C LYS A 405 8.66 -11.54 -35.38
N ASP A 406 9.07 -10.41 -34.79
CA ASP A 406 10.00 -9.46 -35.38
C ASP A 406 11.42 -9.70 -34.83
N TYR A 407 12.08 -10.73 -35.36
CA TYR A 407 13.42 -11.12 -34.88
C TYR A 407 14.50 -10.12 -35.29
N GLN A 408 14.32 -9.42 -36.42
CA GLN A 408 15.23 -8.34 -36.81
C GLN A 408 15.13 -7.16 -35.84
N GLY A 409 13.92 -6.80 -35.39
CA GLY A 409 13.68 -5.84 -34.32
C GLY A 409 14.38 -6.21 -33.01
N ALA A 410 14.30 -7.48 -32.61
CA ALA A 410 15.02 -8.01 -31.44
C ALA A 410 16.57 -7.90 -31.60
N ILE A 411 17.11 -8.22 -32.78
CA ILE A 411 18.55 -8.09 -33.09
C ILE A 411 19.01 -6.63 -33.03
N ASN A 412 18.26 -5.73 -33.66
CA ASN A 412 18.58 -4.30 -33.68
C ASN A 412 18.56 -3.70 -32.26
N THR A 413 17.59 -4.16 -31.45
CA THR A 413 17.43 -3.77 -30.05
C THR A 413 18.62 -4.19 -29.20
N TYR A 414 19.14 -5.42 -29.38
CA TYR A 414 20.36 -5.88 -28.72
C TYR A 414 21.58 -5.03 -29.09
N ASN A 415 21.74 -4.70 -30.38
CA ASN A 415 22.87 -3.86 -30.83
C ASN A 415 22.82 -2.46 -30.19
N ARG A 416 21.62 -1.89 -30.08
CA ARG A 416 21.39 -0.62 -29.37
C ARG A 416 21.70 -0.73 -27.88
N TYR A 417 21.25 -1.81 -27.22
CA TYR A 417 21.58 -2.10 -25.83
C TYR A 417 23.10 -2.11 -25.61
N LYS A 418 23.84 -2.90 -26.39
CA LYS A 418 25.30 -3.01 -26.29
C LYS A 418 26.00 -1.65 -26.47
N LYS A 419 25.54 -0.84 -27.43
CA LYS A 419 26.11 0.50 -27.69
C LYS A 419 25.88 1.47 -26.52
N ILE A 420 24.69 1.43 -25.91
CA ILE A 420 24.30 2.34 -24.84
C ILE A 420 24.96 1.96 -23.50
N THR A 421 25.02 0.67 -23.18
CA THR A 421 25.61 0.21 -21.91
C THR A 421 27.13 0.22 -21.92
N LYS A 422 27.79 0.14 -23.10
CA LYS A 422 29.25 0.06 -23.21
C LYS A 422 29.85 -1.03 -22.30
N GLU A 423 29.13 -2.14 -22.15
CA GLU A 423 29.50 -3.27 -21.27
C GLU A 423 29.41 -2.98 -19.76
N GLU A 424 28.94 -1.78 -19.35
CA GLU A 424 28.52 -1.50 -17.97
C GLU A 424 27.12 -2.10 -17.73
N VAL A 425 27.09 -3.37 -17.34
CA VAL A 425 25.85 -4.10 -17.03
C VAL A 425 25.36 -3.76 -15.62
N GLY A 426 24.08 -3.39 -15.50
CA GLY A 426 23.43 -3.16 -14.22
C GLY A 426 23.10 -4.46 -13.48
N ILE A 427 22.30 -5.32 -14.10
CA ILE A 427 21.85 -6.60 -13.54
C ILE A 427 22.31 -7.74 -14.45
N LEU A 428 23.22 -8.58 -13.94
CA LEU A 428 23.79 -9.72 -14.65
C LEU A 428 22.70 -10.67 -15.20
N GLU A 429 21.66 -10.91 -14.41
CA GLU A 429 20.56 -11.81 -14.77
C GLU A 429 19.85 -11.36 -16.05
N ASN A 430 19.54 -10.07 -16.15
CA ASN A 430 18.89 -9.48 -17.32
C ASN A 430 19.81 -9.53 -18.54
N ASP A 431 21.09 -9.25 -18.36
CA ASP A 431 22.07 -9.25 -19.43
C ASP A 431 22.27 -10.66 -20.04
N LEU A 432 22.32 -11.70 -19.22
CA LEU A 432 22.38 -13.08 -19.69
C LEU A 432 21.13 -13.45 -20.50
N VAL A 433 19.94 -13.06 -20.03
CA VAL A 433 18.69 -13.30 -20.77
C VAL A 433 18.68 -12.53 -22.09
N ILE A 434 19.07 -11.25 -22.09
CA ILE A 434 19.20 -10.42 -23.31
C ILE A 434 20.13 -11.09 -24.33
N ARG A 435 21.33 -11.51 -23.91
CA ARG A 435 22.29 -12.20 -24.76
C ARG A 435 21.72 -13.50 -25.33
N ALA A 436 21.06 -14.30 -24.50
CA ALA A 436 20.46 -15.55 -24.94
C ALA A 436 19.34 -15.33 -25.98
N LEU A 437 18.42 -14.39 -25.72
CA LEU A 437 17.34 -14.05 -26.65
C LEU A 437 17.87 -13.49 -27.97
N TYR A 438 18.93 -12.70 -27.92
CA TYR A 438 19.64 -12.24 -29.12
C TYR A 438 20.20 -13.41 -29.93
N TYR A 439 20.88 -14.36 -29.29
CA TYR A 439 21.43 -15.52 -30.00
C TYR A 439 20.35 -16.41 -30.59
N ILE A 440 19.24 -16.64 -29.87
CA ILE A 440 18.09 -17.37 -30.41
C ILE A 440 17.53 -16.67 -31.66
N SER A 441 17.37 -15.34 -31.60
CA SER A 441 16.90 -14.54 -32.74
C SER A 441 17.87 -14.62 -33.92
N GLN A 442 19.18 -14.58 -33.67
CA GLN A 442 20.21 -14.74 -34.70
C GLN A 442 20.21 -16.13 -35.35
N ILE A 443 20.00 -17.20 -34.57
CA ILE A 443 19.90 -18.56 -35.11
C ILE A 443 18.65 -18.67 -35.99
N LYS A 444 17.53 -18.08 -35.56
CA LYS A 444 16.28 -18.08 -36.31
C LYS A 444 16.41 -17.38 -37.67
N GLU A 445 17.12 -16.25 -37.71
CA GLU A 445 17.32 -15.44 -38.92
C GLU A 445 18.45 -15.95 -39.82
N GLN A 446 19.62 -16.26 -39.26
CA GLN A 446 20.84 -16.51 -40.05
C GLN A 446 21.31 -17.97 -40.05
N GLN A 447 20.81 -18.81 -39.14
CA GLN A 447 21.19 -20.23 -38.98
C GLN A 447 22.70 -20.51 -38.88
N LYS A 448 23.51 -19.53 -38.44
CA LYS A 448 24.98 -19.69 -38.33
C LYS A 448 25.37 -20.48 -37.07
N PRO A 449 26.22 -21.53 -37.17
CA PRO A 449 26.63 -22.36 -36.02
C PRO A 449 27.30 -21.60 -34.87
N GLN A 450 27.97 -20.49 -35.16
CA GLN A 450 28.64 -19.66 -34.15
C GLN A 450 27.70 -19.18 -33.04
N TYR A 451 26.43 -18.92 -33.37
CA TYR A 451 25.45 -18.43 -32.40
C TYR A 451 24.94 -19.54 -31.49
N GLN A 452 24.91 -20.79 -31.98
CA GLN A 452 24.59 -21.95 -31.16
C GLN A 452 25.65 -22.15 -30.07
N ASN A 453 26.93 -22.03 -30.41
CA ASN A 453 28.02 -22.14 -29.43
C ASN A 453 27.94 -21.04 -28.36
N LYS A 454 27.64 -19.80 -28.77
CA LYS A 454 27.45 -18.67 -27.85
C LYS A 454 26.22 -18.84 -26.95
N LEU A 455 25.11 -19.35 -27.49
CA LEU A 455 23.92 -19.67 -26.70
C LEU A 455 24.21 -20.76 -25.66
N ASN A 456 24.91 -21.83 -26.06
CA ASN A 456 25.29 -22.91 -25.14
C ASN A 456 26.16 -22.41 -23.98
N ALA A 457 27.07 -21.46 -24.23
CA ALA A 457 27.89 -20.85 -23.19
C ALA A 457 27.03 -20.07 -22.17
N VAL A 458 26.10 -19.23 -22.63
CA VAL A 458 25.17 -18.49 -21.76
C VAL A 458 24.26 -19.44 -20.98
N MET A 459 23.76 -20.50 -21.63
CA MET A 459 22.94 -21.53 -20.99
C MET A 459 23.68 -22.28 -19.88
N SER A 460 24.98 -22.53 -20.07
CA SER A 460 25.85 -23.12 -19.04
C SER A 460 25.99 -22.18 -17.83
N GLU A 461 26.18 -20.88 -18.07
CA GLU A 461 26.26 -19.86 -17.02
C GLU A 461 24.97 -19.76 -16.21
N LEU A 462 23.82 -19.67 -16.89
CA LEU A 462 22.50 -19.64 -16.24
C LEU A 462 22.19 -20.91 -15.42
N LYS A 463 22.74 -22.06 -15.83
CA LYS A 463 22.53 -23.34 -15.13
C LYS A 463 23.43 -23.50 -13.90
N LYS A 464 24.59 -22.85 -13.86
CA LYS A 464 25.57 -22.98 -12.76
C LYS A 464 25.08 -22.33 -11.47
N ASP A 465 24.35 -21.22 -11.56
CA ASP A 465 23.80 -20.52 -10.40
C ASP A 465 22.36 -20.97 -10.13
N SER A 466 22.11 -21.49 -8.92
CA SER A 466 20.77 -21.94 -8.51
C SER A 466 19.75 -20.81 -8.51
N LYS A 467 20.18 -19.55 -8.32
CA LYS A 467 19.30 -18.36 -8.37
C LYS A 467 18.83 -18.04 -9.80
N LEU A 468 19.60 -18.45 -10.82
CA LEU A 468 19.32 -18.17 -12.24
C LEU A 468 18.60 -19.31 -12.95
N LEU A 469 18.28 -20.40 -12.25
CA LEU A 469 17.69 -21.60 -12.85
C LEU A 469 16.33 -21.31 -13.53
N LYS A 470 15.56 -20.36 -13.01
CA LYS A 470 14.30 -19.91 -13.64
C LYS A 470 14.55 -19.20 -14.97
N ASN A 471 15.60 -18.39 -15.07
CA ASN A 471 16.02 -17.73 -16.30
C ASN A 471 16.55 -18.75 -17.30
N TYR A 472 17.29 -19.77 -16.84
CA TYR A 472 17.65 -20.93 -17.67
C TYR A 472 16.40 -21.61 -18.27
N HIS A 473 15.38 -21.89 -17.44
CA HIS A 473 14.13 -22.50 -17.91
C HIS A 473 13.37 -21.61 -18.87
N LEU A 474 13.32 -20.29 -18.62
CA LEU A 474 12.76 -19.32 -19.53
C LEU A 474 13.44 -19.40 -20.90
N VAL A 475 14.76 -19.24 -20.95
CA VAL A 475 15.53 -19.28 -22.20
C VAL A 475 15.36 -20.63 -22.91
N LYS A 476 15.39 -21.75 -22.18
CA LYS A 476 15.17 -23.09 -22.73
C LYS A 476 13.81 -23.20 -23.42
N ARG A 477 12.75 -22.63 -22.82
CA ARG A 477 11.41 -22.60 -23.42
C ARG A 477 11.36 -21.74 -24.68
N VAL A 478 11.99 -20.56 -24.66
CA VAL A 478 12.08 -19.71 -25.86
C VAL A 478 12.79 -20.47 -26.98
N GLN A 479 13.91 -21.11 -26.66
CA GLN A 479 14.68 -21.91 -27.60
C GLN A 479 13.82 -23.01 -28.21
N SER A 480 13.16 -23.84 -27.40
CA SER A 480 12.33 -24.96 -27.89
C SER A 480 11.08 -24.53 -28.67
N THR A 481 10.63 -23.29 -28.47
CA THR A 481 9.45 -22.76 -29.16
C THR A 481 9.81 -22.19 -30.53
N LEU A 482 11.03 -21.67 -30.69
CA LEU A 482 11.44 -20.92 -31.88
C LEU A 482 12.39 -21.69 -32.82
N LEU A 483 13.27 -22.53 -32.27
CA LEU A 483 14.22 -23.38 -33.00
C LEU A 483 13.69 -24.81 -33.00
#